data_AF-A0A2E8XFR3-F1
#
_entry.id   AF-A0A2E8XFR3-F1
#
_cell.length_a   1.000
_cell.length_b   1.000
_cell.length_c   1.000
_cell.angle_alpha   90.00
_cell.angle_beta   90.00
_cell.angle_gamma   90.00
#
_symmetry.space_group_name_H-M   'P 1'
#
loop_
_entity.id
_entity.type
_entity.pdbx_description
1 polymer ?
#
loop_
_entity_poly.entity_id
_entity_poly.type
_entity_poly.pdbx_seq_one_letter_code
_entity_poly.pdbx_strand_id
1 'polypeptide(L)'
;MRIFLSAILVILPDTLIAATALDGIWVLDGPGTESEILLTEEGERLRIAYDLLEDDPSLYCTPASVARIWANPGSRVEIEQDEEHILISYELFDLRREIPFIKSSIADFPSTKNLEGTEFAQMGSSVAWYEGDRLIIESTNHIHGYIRTSRGIPQGSNTHAREELEVDGDILHITHTYTDESLFEQPLILQYSFNRLENVEIERYNCTDADYDWFIELNLHKEDQT
;
A
#
# COMPACT_ATOMS: atom_id res chain seq x y z
N MET A 1 -10.63 61.77 9.46
CA MET A 1 -10.60 60.78 8.38
C MET A 1 -10.08 59.48 8.97
N ARG A 2 -10.97 58.53 9.29
CA ARG A 2 -10.62 57.23 9.91
C ARG A 2 -10.53 56.19 8.78
N ILE A 3 -9.34 55.63 8.59
CA ILE A 3 -9.10 54.55 7.63
C ILE A 3 -9.45 53.25 8.36
N PHE A 4 -10.47 52.55 7.89
CA PHE A 4 -10.74 51.16 8.29
C PHE A 4 -9.86 50.25 7.44
N LEU A 5 -8.93 49.52 8.07
CA LEU A 5 -8.33 48.33 7.45
C LEU A 5 -9.36 47.20 7.56
N SER A 6 -9.91 46.77 6.42
CA SER A 6 -10.60 45.49 6.33
C SER A 6 -9.56 44.38 6.25
N ALA A 7 -9.51 43.52 7.27
CA ALA A 7 -8.81 42.25 7.18
C ALA A 7 -9.61 41.33 6.24
N ILE A 8 -9.00 40.91 5.14
CA ILE A 8 -9.53 39.86 4.27
C ILE A 8 -9.18 38.53 4.92
N LEU A 9 -10.18 37.85 5.46
CA LEU A 9 -10.07 36.47 5.91
C LEU A 9 -10.15 35.58 4.67
N VAL A 10 -9.03 34.99 4.26
CA VAL A 10 -8.99 34.00 3.17
C VAL A 10 -9.51 32.68 3.76
N ILE A 11 -10.74 32.32 3.38
CA ILE A 11 -11.32 31.01 3.70
C ILE A 11 -10.82 30.08 2.59
N LEU A 12 -9.83 29.25 2.90
CA LEU A 12 -9.47 28.12 2.03
C LEU A 12 -10.62 27.10 2.08
N PRO A 13 -11.05 26.53 0.95
CA PRO A 13 -12.03 25.45 0.96
C PRO A 13 -11.44 24.24 1.69
N ASP A 14 -12.23 23.60 2.56
CA ASP A 14 -11.80 22.45 3.41
C ASP A 14 -11.15 21.32 2.60
N THR A 15 -11.57 21.12 1.34
CA THR A 15 -11.00 20.13 0.42
C THR A 15 -9.52 20.35 0.12
N LEU A 16 -9.06 21.61 0.11
CA LEU A 16 -7.64 21.92 -0.15
C LEU A 16 -6.78 21.59 1.08
N ILE A 17 -7.35 21.65 2.28
CA ILE A 17 -6.65 21.38 3.55
C ILE A 17 -6.46 19.88 3.74
N ALA A 18 -7.49 19.07 3.45
CA ALA A 18 -7.40 17.61 3.51
C ALA A 18 -6.35 17.07 2.52
N ALA A 19 -6.30 17.64 1.31
CA ALA A 19 -5.30 17.26 0.31
C ALA A 19 -3.86 17.48 0.83
N THR A 20 -3.57 18.64 1.43
CA THR A 20 -2.21 18.92 1.94
C THR A 20 -1.87 18.19 3.22
N ALA A 21 -2.85 17.63 3.95
CA ALA A 21 -2.60 16.88 5.18
C ALA A 21 -1.96 15.51 4.89
N LEU A 22 -2.20 14.92 3.72
CA LEU A 22 -1.60 13.64 3.34
C LEU A 22 -0.13 13.75 2.94
N ASP A 23 0.27 14.91 2.41
CA ASP A 23 1.64 15.13 1.96
C ASP A 23 2.65 14.94 3.10
N GLY A 24 3.77 14.29 2.79
CA GLY A 24 4.87 14.06 3.71
C GLY A 24 5.26 12.59 3.83
N ILE A 25 6.11 12.33 4.83
CA ILE A 25 6.74 11.02 5.02
C ILE A 25 6.13 10.33 6.24
N TRP A 26 5.81 9.06 6.05
CA TRP A 26 5.06 8.22 6.97
C TRP A 26 5.83 6.93 7.27
N VAL A 27 5.73 6.44 8.50
CA VAL A 27 6.29 5.14 8.89
C VAL A 27 5.26 4.34 9.69
N LEU A 28 5.20 3.03 9.43
CA LEU A 28 4.22 2.15 10.04
C LEU A 28 4.29 2.21 11.57
N ASP A 29 3.14 2.45 12.21
CA ASP A 29 2.97 2.48 13.66
C ASP A 29 2.36 1.17 14.16
N GLY A 30 3.24 0.23 14.51
CA GLY A 30 2.83 -1.05 15.09
C GLY A 30 2.18 -2.02 14.12
N PRO A 31 1.61 -3.13 14.63
CA PRO A 31 0.92 -4.10 13.80
C PRO A 31 -0.42 -3.54 13.33
N GLY A 32 -0.77 -3.81 12.08
CA GLY A 32 -2.12 -3.57 11.58
C GLY A 32 -3.16 -4.51 12.20
N THR A 33 -4.44 -4.21 11.95
CA THR A 33 -5.56 -5.13 12.22
C THR A 33 -5.99 -5.83 10.95
N GLU A 34 -6.74 -6.91 11.11
CA GLU A 34 -7.27 -7.71 10.02
C GLU A 34 -8.64 -8.28 10.39
N SER A 35 -9.54 -8.32 9.41
CA SER A 35 -10.83 -9.00 9.54
C SER A 35 -10.69 -10.51 9.63
N GLU A 36 -11.79 -11.21 9.94
CA GLU A 36 -11.81 -12.65 9.70
C GLU A 36 -11.59 -12.95 8.21
N ILE A 37 -10.70 -13.91 7.93
CA ILE A 37 -10.41 -14.37 6.57
C ILE A 37 -11.33 -15.55 6.27
N LEU A 38 -12.32 -15.33 5.40
CA LEU A 38 -13.19 -16.37 4.90
C LEU A 38 -12.90 -16.59 3.42
N LEU A 39 -12.24 -17.70 3.10
CA LEU A 39 -11.88 -18.08 1.74
C LEU A 39 -12.93 -19.01 1.14
N THR A 40 -13.15 -18.88 -0.16
CA THR A 40 -13.88 -19.90 -0.93
C THR A 40 -13.06 -21.20 -1.01
N GLU A 41 -13.64 -22.26 -1.58
CA GLU A 41 -12.90 -23.50 -1.88
C GLU A 41 -11.66 -23.23 -2.77
N GLU A 42 -11.78 -22.35 -3.76
CA GLU A 42 -10.66 -22.00 -4.64
C GLU A 42 -9.59 -21.16 -3.92
N GLY A 43 -10.01 -20.18 -3.12
CA GLY A 43 -9.09 -19.38 -2.30
C GLY A 43 -8.30 -20.27 -1.33
N GLU A 44 -8.97 -21.22 -0.68
CA GLU A 44 -8.35 -22.17 0.24
C GLU A 44 -7.42 -23.14 -0.50
N ARG A 45 -7.80 -23.61 -1.69
CA ARG A 45 -6.95 -24.45 -2.54
C ARG A 45 -5.63 -23.75 -2.89
N LEU A 46 -5.68 -22.47 -3.25
CA LEU A 46 -4.49 -21.66 -3.55
C LEU A 46 -3.64 -21.44 -2.30
N ARG A 47 -4.27 -21.12 -1.16
CA ARG A 47 -3.57 -20.93 0.12
C ARG A 47 -2.82 -22.18 0.58
N ILE A 48 -3.42 -23.36 0.42
CA ILE A 48 -2.78 -24.64 0.78
C ILE A 48 -1.61 -24.97 -0.14
N ALA A 49 -1.70 -24.56 -1.42
CA ALA A 49 -0.65 -24.82 -2.40
C ALA A 49 0.56 -23.88 -2.27
N TYR A 50 0.41 -22.77 -1.54
CA TYR A 50 1.45 -21.76 -1.36
C TYR A 50 2.62 -22.27 -0.51
N ASP A 51 3.84 -22.09 -1.02
CA ASP A 51 5.08 -22.26 -0.28
C ASP A 51 5.75 -20.89 -0.03
N LEU A 52 5.87 -20.48 1.23
CA LEU A 52 6.47 -19.21 1.61
C LEU A 52 7.90 -19.04 1.09
N LEU A 53 8.68 -20.12 1.01
CA LEU A 53 10.09 -20.06 0.66
C LEU A 53 10.34 -20.03 -0.86
N GLU A 54 9.32 -20.34 -1.66
CA GLU A 54 9.43 -20.39 -3.11
C GLU A 54 8.55 -19.33 -3.78
N ASP A 55 7.35 -19.11 -3.25
CA ASP A 55 6.29 -18.35 -3.89
C ASP A 55 6.17 -16.90 -3.38
N ASP A 56 6.87 -16.49 -2.31
CA ASP A 56 6.85 -15.09 -1.85
C ASP A 56 7.61 -14.19 -2.84
N PRO A 57 6.94 -13.28 -3.58
CA PRO A 57 7.60 -12.39 -4.52
C PRO A 57 8.65 -11.49 -3.86
N SER A 58 8.50 -11.24 -2.55
CA SER A 58 9.42 -10.41 -1.78
C SER A 58 10.83 -10.98 -1.75
N LEU A 59 11.01 -12.29 -1.97
CA LEU A 59 12.32 -12.96 -2.10
C LEU A 59 13.11 -12.51 -3.35
N TYR A 60 12.43 -11.86 -4.29
CA TYR A 60 13.00 -11.40 -5.55
C TYR A 60 12.82 -9.89 -5.73
N CYS A 61 12.84 -9.13 -4.62
CA CYS A 61 12.66 -7.68 -4.61
C CYS A 61 11.39 -7.20 -5.35
N THR A 62 10.37 -8.06 -5.37
CA THR A 62 9.12 -7.82 -6.10
C THR A 62 8.00 -7.59 -5.08
N PRO A 63 7.20 -6.51 -5.21
CA PRO A 63 6.07 -6.29 -4.33
C PRO A 63 5.03 -7.41 -4.46
N ALA A 64 4.67 -8.05 -3.35
CA ALA A 64 3.66 -9.11 -3.37
C ALA A 64 2.24 -8.57 -3.60
N SER A 65 1.92 -7.42 -2.98
CA SER A 65 0.63 -6.74 -3.09
C SER A 65 0.73 -5.32 -2.54
N VAL A 66 -0.30 -4.51 -2.81
CA VAL A 66 -0.41 -3.15 -2.29
C VAL A 66 -0.29 -3.11 -0.77
N ALA A 67 -1.11 -3.88 -0.05
CA ALA A 67 -1.09 -3.91 1.41
C ALA A 67 0.23 -4.45 1.99
N ARG A 68 0.94 -5.34 1.29
CA ARG A 68 2.24 -5.84 1.77
C ARG A 68 3.32 -4.77 1.74
N ILE A 69 3.30 -3.89 0.74
CA ILE A 69 4.27 -2.80 0.62
C ILE A 69 4.05 -1.72 1.68
N TRP A 70 2.79 -1.37 1.98
CA TRP A 70 2.48 -0.50 3.12
C TRP A 70 2.92 -1.08 4.46
N ALA A 71 2.72 -2.39 4.66
CA ALA A 71 2.88 -3.04 5.95
C ALA A 71 4.32 -3.47 6.28
N ASN A 72 5.35 -2.81 5.74
CA ASN A 72 6.74 -3.13 6.06
C ASN A 72 7.25 -2.32 7.26
N PRO A 73 7.58 -2.95 8.41
CA PRO A 73 8.07 -2.22 9.57
C PRO A 73 9.35 -1.45 9.28
N GLY A 74 9.39 -0.19 9.72
CA GLY A 74 10.58 0.67 9.62
C GLY A 74 10.84 1.28 8.25
N SER A 75 10.14 0.84 7.19
CA SER A 75 10.25 1.48 5.88
C SER A 75 9.43 2.76 5.82
N ARG A 76 10.03 3.77 5.18
CA ARG A 76 9.39 5.07 4.95
C ARG A 76 8.52 5.04 3.71
N VAL A 77 7.42 5.77 3.75
CA VAL A 77 6.55 6.02 2.60
C VAL A 77 6.30 7.52 2.48
N GLU A 78 6.62 8.09 1.33
CA GLU A 78 6.38 9.50 1.04
C GLU A 78 5.18 9.63 0.12
N ILE A 79 4.30 10.55 0.47
CA ILE A 79 3.14 10.93 -0.32
C ILE A 79 3.34 12.38 -0.77
N GLU A 80 3.21 12.61 -2.07
CA GLU A 80 3.20 13.93 -2.68
C GLU A 80 2.03 14.01 -3.66
N GLN A 81 1.44 15.19 -3.80
CA GLN A 81 0.30 15.41 -4.67
C GLN A 81 0.47 16.67 -5.50
N ASP A 82 -0.03 16.62 -6.74
CA ASP A 82 -0.27 17.79 -7.56
C ASP A 82 -1.74 17.84 -8.03
N GLU A 83 -2.05 18.68 -9.01
CA GLU A 83 -3.42 18.84 -9.51
C GLU A 83 -3.93 17.61 -10.29
N GLU A 84 -3.04 16.77 -10.80
CA GLU A 84 -3.35 15.66 -11.71
C GLU A 84 -3.09 14.28 -11.08
N HIS A 85 -2.12 14.17 -10.18
CA HIS A 85 -1.66 12.89 -9.64
C HIS A 85 -1.37 12.92 -8.13
N ILE A 86 -1.45 11.74 -7.52
CA ILE A 86 -0.73 11.41 -6.30
C ILE A 86 0.47 10.55 -6.67
N LEU A 87 1.63 10.90 -6.12
CA LEU A 87 2.86 10.13 -6.16
C LEU A 87 3.09 9.53 -4.78
N ILE A 88 3.22 8.20 -4.72
CA ILE A 88 3.58 7.47 -3.50
C ILE A 88 4.94 6.82 -3.73
N SER A 89 5.94 7.26 -2.99
CA SER A 89 7.29 6.71 -3.01
C SER A 89 7.50 5.79 -1.81
N TYR A 90 7.70 4.51 -2.07
CA TYR A 90 8.01 3.53 -1.03
C TYR A 90 9.53 3.34 -0.97
N GLU A 91 10.08 3.40 0.24
CA GLU A 91 11.47 3.04 0.47
C GLU A 91 11.69 1.56 0.13
N LEU A 92 10.81 0.67 0.62
CA LEU A 92 10.90 -0.77 0.33
C LEU A 92 10.91 -1.02 -1.18
N PHE A 93 11.96 -1.70 -1.64
CA PHE A 93 12.21 -2.05 -3.05
C PHE A 93 12.27 -0.85 -4.01
N ASP A 94 12.46 0.36 -3.49
CA ASP A 94 12.62 1.58 -4.28
C ASP A 94 11.45 1.85 -5.24
N LEU A 95 10.22 1.57 -4.78
CA LEU A 95 9.01 1.65 -5.61
C LEU A 95 8.48 3.07 -5.73
N ARG A 96 7.94 3.40 -6.90
CA ARG A 96 7.27 4.65 -7.24
C ARG A 96 5.91 4.31 -7.84
N ARG A 97 4.84 4.75 -7.17
CA ARG A 97 3.46 4.55 -7.62
C ARG A 97 2.85 5.90 -7.98
N GLU A 98 2.54 6.06 -9.24
CA GLU A 98 1.96 7.28 -9.79
C GLU A 98 0.50 7.00 -10.13
N ILE A 99 -0.42 7.77 -9.54
CA ILE A 99 -1.85 7.48 -9.58
C ILE A 99 -2.60 8.74 -10.01
N PRO A 100 -3.32 8.71 -11.14
CA PRO A 100 -4.09 9.86 -11.60
C PRO A 100 -5.35 10.10 -10.76
N PHE A 101 -5.71 11.37 -10.60
CA PHE A 101 -6.98 11.79 -10.01
C PHE A 101 -8.13 11.67 -11.01
N ILE A 102 -8.68 10.46 -11.19
CA ILE A 102 -9.79 10.21 -12.12
C ILE A 102 -10.75 9.12 -11.60
N LYS A 103 -12.05 9.43 -11.55
CA LYS A 103 -13.09 8.51 -11.04
C LYS A 103 -13.75 7.62 -12.11
N SER A 104 -13.11 7.39 -13.26
CA SER A 104 -13.82 6.79 -14.41
C SER A 104 -13.06 5.81 -15.30
N SER A 105 -11.72 5.76 -15.26
CA SER A 105 -10.97 4.79 -16.06
C SER A 105 -9.66 4.45 -15.40
N ILE A 106 -9.52 3.19 -14.99
CA ILE A 106 -8.23 2.61 -14.61
C ILE A 106 -7.47 2.29 -15.90
N ALA A 107 -6.17 2.60 -15.92
CA ALA A 107 -5.30 2.29 -17.05
C ALA A 107 -5.04 0.77 -17.16
N ASP A 108 -4.66 0.30 -18.36
CA ASP A 108 -4.35 -1.12 -18.58
C ASP A 108 -2.91 -1.50 -18.17
N PHE A 109 -2.10 -0.53 -17.74
CA PHE A 109 -0.71 -0.73 -17.32
C PHE A 109 -0.55 -0.51 -15.81
N PRO A 110 0.40 -1.19 -15.13
CA PRO A 110 0.59 -1.04 -13.69
C PRO A 110 0.96 0.39 -13.28
N SER A 111 0.43 0.87 -12.16
CA SER A 111 0.76 2.19 -11.64
C SER A 111 2.09 2.25 -10.91
N THR A 112 2.71 1.09 -10.60
CA THR A 112 3.91 1.00 -9.77
C THR A 112 5.11 0.52 -10.57
N LYS A 113 6.25 1.18 -10.41
CA LYS A 113 7.55 0.80 -10.97
C LYS A 113 8.69 1.01 -9.97
N ASN A 114 9.84 0.36 -10.15
CA ASN A 114 11.07 0.72 -9.42
C ASN A 114 11.83 1.88 -10.11
N LEU A 115 12.99 2.25 -9.54
CA LEU A 115 13.84 3.33 -10.07
C LEU A 115 14.45 3.01 -11.45
N GLU A 116 14.56 1.73 -11.80
CA GLU A 116 15.00 1.26 -13.12
C GLU A 116 13.87 1.26 -14.17
N GLY A 117 12.64 1.55 -13.75
CA GLY A 117 11.46 1.59 -14.60
C GLY A 117 10.79 0.23 -14.85
N THR A 118 11.14 -0.79 -14.06
CA THR A 118 10.45 -2.09 -14.09
C THR A 118 9.06 -1.95 -13.47
N GLU A 119 8.02 -2.27 -14.23
CA GLU A 119 6.62 -2.19 -13.80
C GLU A 119 6.19 -3.45 -13.03
N PHE A 120 5.33 -3.29 -12.02
CA PHE A 120 4.89 -4.38 -11.15
C PHE A 120 3.38 -4.57 -11.15
N ALA A 121 2.92 -5.52 -11.97
CA ALA A 121 1.49 -5.84 -12.09
C ALA A 121 0.88 -6.49 -10.84
N GLN A 122 1.68 -6.93 -9.87
CA GLN A 122 1.21 -7.39 -8.56
C GLN A 122 0.50 -6.26 -7.80
N MET A 123 0.95 -5.02 -7.99
CA MET A 123 0.37 -3.81 -7.41
C MET A 123 -0.85 -3.31 -8.17
N GLY A 124 -1.10 -3.84 -9.37
CA GLY A 124 -2.21 -3.45 -10.23
C GLY A 124 -2.08 -2.04 -10.82
N SER A 125 -3.17 -1.63 -11.44
CA SER A 125 -3.38 -0.31 -12.03
C SER A 125 -4.32 0.48 -11.13
N SER A 126 -3.98 1.73 -10.85
CA SER A 126 -4.65 2.51 -9.80
C SER A 126 -5.26 3.81 -10.33
N VAL A 127 -6.33 4.25 -9.66
CA VAL A 127 -6.89 5.61 -9.77
C VAL A 127 -7.26 6.13 -8.40
N ALA A 128 -7.30 7.46 -8.25
CA ALA A 128 -7.61 8.09 -6.96
C ALA A 128 -8.66 9.19 -7.09
N TRP A 129 -9.38 9.45 -5.99
CA TRP A 129 -10.24 10.63 -5.82
C TRP A 129 -10.51 10.88 -4.33
N TYR A 130 -10.94 12.09 -4.00
CA TYR A 130 -11.36 12.44 -2.64
C TYR A 130 -12.85 12.19 -2.39
N GLU A 131 -13.17 11.64 -1.22
CA GLU A 131 -14.54 11.55 -0.68
C GLU A 131 -14.61 12.27 0.68
N GLY A 132 -14.95 13.55 0.65
CA GLY A 132 -14.75 14.42 1.80
C GLY A 132 -13.25 14.61 2.03
N ASP A 133 -12.79 14.33 3.25
CA ASP A 133 -11.39 14.48 3.64
C ASP A 133 -10.57 13.18 3.48
N ARG A 134 -11.20 12.10 3.01
CA ARG A 134 -10.52 10.82 2.75
C ARG A 134 -10.09 10.73 1.30
N LEU A 135 -8.85 10.31 1.08
CA LEU A 135 -8.39 9.91 -0.24
C LEU A 135 -8.76 8.45 -0.46
N ILE A 136 -9.44 8.18 -1.57
CA ILE A 136 -9.79 6.84 -2.02
C ILE A 136 -8.86 6.48 -3.17
N ILE A 137 -8.24 5.30 -3.09
CA ILE A 137 -7.48 4.70 -4.18
C ILE A 137 -8.12 3.36 -4.51
N GLU A 138 -8.45 3.13 -5.77
CA GLU A 138 -8.87 1.81 -6.27
C GLU A 138 -7.81 1.24 -7.17
N SER A 139 -7.59 -0.08 -7.06
CA SER A 139 -6.67 -0.83 -7.91
C SER A 139 -7.29 -2.13 -8.41
N THR A 140 -7.05 -2.41 -9.69
CA THR A 140 -7.47 -3.63 -10.39
C THR A 140 -6.34 -4.09 -11.32
N ASN A 141 -6.62 -5.03 -12.24
CA ASN A 141 -5.64 -5.56 -13.20
C ASN A 141 -4.42 -6.19 -12.52
N HIS A 142 -4.62 -6.75 -11.32
CA HIS A 142 -3.59 -7.47 -10.61
C HIS A 142 -3.24 -8.77 -11.34
N ILE A 143 -1.98 -9.16 -11.30
CA ILE A 143 -1.64 -10.56 -11.59
C ILE A 143 -1.89 -11.44 -10.36
N HIS A 144 -1.96 -12.75 -10.60
CA HIS A 144 -2.00 -13.73 -9.51
C HIS A 144 -0.81 -13.56 -8.58
N GLY A 145 -1.06 -13.62 -7.27
CA GLY A 145 -0.06 -13.39 -6.24
C GLY A 145 -0.65 -13.57 -4.86
N TYR A 146 -0.14 -12.82 -3.87
CA TYR A 146 -0.55 -12.97 -2.48
C TYR A 146 -0.70 -11.62 -1.78
N ILE A 147 -1.89 -11.37 -1.22
CA ILE A 147 -2.18 -10.19 -0.39
C ILE A 147 -1.35 -10.26 0.91
N ARG A 148 -1.26 -11.45 1.52
CA ARG A 148 -0.45 -11.73 2.72
C ARG A 148 0.45 -12.93 2.47
N THR A 149 1.74 -12.68 2.32
CA THR A 149 2.70 -13.76 2.03
C THR A 149 2.92 -14.67 3.23
N SER A 150 3.02 -14.13 4.46
CA SER A 150 3.21 -14.95 5.68
C SER A 150 2.15 -16.03 5.94
N ARG A 151 0.99 -15.97 5.27
CA ARG A 151 -0.09 -16.97 5.37
C ARG A 151 -0.63 -17.45 4.01
N GLY A 152 0.01 -17.06 2.91
CA GLY A 152 -0.42 -17.44 1.56
C GLY A 152 -1.81 -16.95 1.16
N ILE A 153 -2.24 -15.78 1.65
CA ILE A 153 -3.59 -15.26 1.31
C ILE A 153 -3.57 -14.80 -0.14
N PRO A 154 -4.36 -15.43 -1.04
CA PRO A 154 -4.19 -15.27 -2.48
C PRO A 154 -4.69 -13.91 -2.99
N GLN A 155 -4.14 -13.51 -4.12
CA GLN A 155 -4.59 -12.42 -4.99
C GLN A 155 -4.87 -13.00 -6.37
N GLY A 156 -6.00 -12.62 -6.97
CA GLY A 156 -6.43 -13.05 -8.29
C GLY A 156 -6.52 -11.89 -9.28
N SER A 157 -6.73 -12.21 -10.56
CA SER A 157 -6.95 -11.19 -11.60
C SER A 157 -8.26 -10.41 -11.44
N ASN A 158 -9.23 -10.98 -10.72
CA ASN A 158 -10.50 -10.34 -10.40
C ASN A 158 -10.45 -9.59 -9.07
N THR A 159 -9.30 -9.60 -8.39
CA THR A 159 -9.15 -8.90 -7.13
C THR A 159 -9.23 -7.41 -7.38
N HIS A 160 -10.08 -6.75 -6.60
CA HIS A 160 -10.18 -5.31 -6.51
C HIS A 160 -9.69 -4.89 -5.12
N ALA A 161 -8.70 -4.00 -5.10
CA ALA A 161 -8.15 -3.42 -3.88
C ALA A 161 -8.63 -1.98 -3.74
N ARG A 162 -9.28 -1.66 -2.63
CA ARG A 162 -9.67 -0.30 -2.27
C ARG A 162 -8.91 0.16 -1.04
N GLU A 163 -8.27 1.31 -1.12
CA GLU A 163 -7.54 1.94 -0.03
C GLU A 163 -8.27 3.23 0.37
N GLU A 164 -8.49 3.42 1.66
CA GLU A 164 -8.97 4.67 2.24
C GLU A 164 -7.88 5.25 3.11
N LEU A 165 -7.38 6.42 2.75
CA LEU A 165 -6.36 7.15 3.49
C LEU A 165 -7.01 8.34 4.18
N GLU A 166 -6.83 8.44 5.50
CA GLU A 166 -7.37 9.49 6.34
C GLU A 166 -6.30 9.96 7.34
N VAL A 167 -6.14 11.27 7.49
CA VAL A 167 -5.17 11.86 8.41
C VAL A 167 -5.87 12.43 9.63
N ASP A 168 -5.50 11.96 10.82
CA ASP A 168 -5.88 12.52 12.12
C ASP A 168 -4.63 13.06 12.83
N GLY A 169 -4.39 14.37 12.69
CA GLY A 169 -3.18 15.02 13.20
C GLY A 169 -1.91 14.49 12.52
N ASP A 170 -1.06 13.83 13.30
CA ASP A 170 0.21 13.23 12.84
C ASP A 170 0.09 11.72 12.57
N ILE A 171 -1.14 11.21 12.53
CA ILE A 171 -1.44 9.80 12.25
C ILE A 171 -2.14 9.67 10.91
N LEU A 172 -1.58 8.87 10.01
CA LEU A 172 -2.24 8.42 8.79
C LEU A 172 -2.86 7.05 9.05
N HIS A 173 -4.17 6.96 8.90
CA HIS A 173 -4.92 5.73 8.90
C HIS A 173 -5.13 5.25 7.47
N ILE A 174 -4.82 3.97 7.22
CA ILE A 174 -5.06 3.32 5.93
C ILE A 174 -5.93 2.10 6.15
N THR A 175 -7.09 2.06 5.48
CA THR A 175 -7.93 0.86 5.41
C THR A 175 -7.86 0.28 4.00
N HIS A 176 -7.36 -0.95 3.88
CA HIS A 176 -7.43 -1.74 2.66
C HIS A 176 -8.64 -2.65 2.72
N THR A 177 -9.42 -2.69 1.65
CA THR A 177 -10.48 -3.66 1.42
C THR A 177 -10.21 -4.39 0.13
N TYR A 178 -10.07 -5.71 0.21
CA TYR A 178 -9.89 -6.59 -0.94
C TYR A 178 -11.17 -7.37 -1.20
N THR A 179 -11.62 -7.34 -2.45
CA THR A 179 -12.80 -8.09 -2.91
C THR A 179 -12.45 -8.93 -4.13
N ASP A 180 -12.74 -10.22 -4.04
CA ASP A 180 -12.67 -11.17 -5.14
C ASP A 180 -13.60 -12.34 -4.80
N GLU A 181 -14.82 -12.36 -5.37
CA GLU A 181 -15.83 -13.39 -5.06
C GLU A 181 -15.39 -14.81 -5.43
N SER A 182 -14.34 -14.95 -6.26
CA SER A 182 -13.78 -16.26 -6.57
C SER A 182 -12.83 -16.77 -5.47
N LEU A 183 -12.26 -15.88 -4.66
CA LEU A 183 -11.27 -16.22 -3.63
C LEU A 183 -11.80 -16.04 -2.20
N PHE A 184 -12.72 -15.11 -1.98
CA PHE A 184 -13.21 -14.73 -0.65
C PHE A 184 -14.74 -14.83 -0.56
N GLU A 185 -15.22 -15.36 0.57
CA GLU A 185 -16.66 -15.37 0.89
C GLU A 185 -17.15 -14.00 1.39
N GLN A 186 -16.23 -13.17 1.90
CA GLN A 186 -16.47 -11.79 2.30
C GLN A 186 -15.21 -10.94 2.04
N PRO A 187 -15.32 -9.60 1.93
CA PRO A 187 -14.15 -8.76 1.73
C PRO A 187 -13.10 -8.95 2.84
N LEU A 188 -11.83 -9.02 2.46
CA LEU A 188 -10.71 -8.99 3.41
C LEU A 188 -10.39 -7.52 3.74
N ILE A 189 -10.44 -7.15 5.02
CA ILE A 189 -10.16 -5.80 5.48
C ILE A 189 -8.88 -5.79 6.30
N LEU A 190 -7.94 -4.93 5.93
CA LEU A 190 -6.67 -4.70 6.63
C LEU A 190 -6.60 -3.23 7.04
N GLN A 191 -6.18 -2.94 8.27
CA GLN A 191 -6.04 -1.54 8.70
C GLN A 191 -4.66 -1.30 9.27
N TYR A 192 -4.10 -0.13 8.96
CA TYR A 192 -2.79 0.30 9.44
C TYR A 192 -2.86 1.73 9.95
N SER A 193 -1.95 2.05 10.86
CA SER A 193 -1.68 3.42 11.27
C SER A 193 -0.22 3.73 10.99
N PHE A 194 0.07 4.97 10.63
CA PHE A 194 1.42 5.44 10.36
C PHE A 194 1.67 6.74 11.11
N ASN A 195 2.87 6.89 11.65
CA ASN A 195 3.32 8.14 12.24
C ASN A 195 3.97 9.02 11.18
N ARG A 196 3.69 10.32 11.22
CA ARG A 196 4.42 11.31 10.43
C ARG A 196 5.87 11.41 10.90
N LEU A 197 6.78 11.55 9.95
CA LEU A 197 8.18 11.87 10.18
C LEU A 197 8.50 13.27 9.65
N GLU A 198 9.26 14.04 10.43
CA GLU A 198 9.76 15.35 10.05
C GLU A 198 11.26 15.31 9.77
N ASN A 199 11.74 16.13 8.82
CA ASN A 199 13.16 16.30 8.49
C ASN A 199 13.87 14.98 8.11
N VAL A 200 13.16 14.09 7.42
CA VAL A 200 13.69 12.86 6.83
C VAL A 200 13.49 12.88 5.32
N GLU A 201 14.14 11.95 4.63
CA GLU A 201 13.99 11.73 3.19
C GLU A 201 13.78 10.22 2.94
N ILE A 202 13.23 9.85 1.78
CA ILE A 202 13.23 8.45 1.33
C ILE A 202 14.64 8.05 0.96
N GLU A 203 15.19 7.06 1.66
CA GLU A 203 16.49 6.48 1.34
C GLU A 203 16.36 5.46 0.22
N ARG A 204 17.48 5.16 -0.46
CA ARG A 204 17.51 4.05 -1.41
C ARG A 204 17.65 2.74 -0.65
N TYR A 205 16.72 1.82 -0.88
CA TYR A 205 16.74 0.50 -0.27
C TYR A 205 17.79 -0.40 -0.93
N ASN A 206 18.03 -0.27 -2.25
CA ASN A 206 18.99 -1.06 -3.02
C ASN A 206 18.82 -2.56 -2.80
N CYS A 207 17.62 -3.09 -3.07
CA CYS A 207 17.38 -4.53 -2.99
C CYS A 207 18.19 -5.22 -4.09
N THR A 208 19.27 -5.92 -3.73
CA THR A 208 20.15 -6.60 -4.69
C THR A 208 19.91 -8.10 -4.78
N ASP A 209 19.40 -8.70 -3.70
CA ASP A 209 18.85 -10.05 -3.62
C ASP A 209 18.07 -10.10 -2.30
N ALA A 210 16.80 -10.53 -2.31
CA ALA A 210 16.07 -10.80 -1.08
C ALA A 210 16.26 -12.27 -0.68
N ASP A 211 17.53 -12.68 -0.61
CA ASP A 211 17.90 -13.98 -0.08
C ASP A 211 17.96 -13.85 1.45
N TYR A 212 16.89 -14.28 2.11
CA TYR A 212 16.80 -14.26 3.56
C TYR A 212 17.65 -15.38 4.16
N ASP A 213 18.98 -15.20 4.17
CA ASP A 213 19.92 -16.05 4.94
C ASP A 213 19.42 -16.25 6.38
N TRP A 214 18.79 -15.22 6.97
CA TRP A 214 18.25 -15.28 8.34
C TRP A 214 17.06 -16.24 8.52
N PHE A 215 16.28 -16.54 7.48
CA PHE A 215 15.16 -17.48 7.57
C PHE A 215 15.66 -18.93 7.53
N ILE A 216 16.72 -19.20 6.74
CA ILE A 216 17.44 -20.47 6.76
C ILE A 216 18.09 -20.67 8.15
N GLU A 217 18.74 -19.65 8.71
CA GLU A 217 19.31 -19.69 10.07
C GLU A 217 18.26 -19.97 11.17
N LEU A 218 17.07 -19.37 11.08
CA LEU A 218 15.95 -19.62 12.00
C LEU A 218 15.45 -21.07 12.00
N ASN A 219 15.52 -21.73 10.83
CA ASN A 219 15.08 -23.11 10.68
C ASN A 219 16.20 -24.12 10.96
N LEU A 220 17.47 -23.78 10.68
CA LEU A 220 18.63 -24.60 11.08
C LEU A 220 18.71 -24.77 12.61
N HIS A 221 18.37 -23.73 13.38
CA HIS A 221 18.33 -23.83 14.84
C HIS A 221 17.19 -24.71 15.40
N LYS A 222 16.18 -25.06 14.60
CA LYS A 222 15.11 -25.98 15.02
C LYS A 222 15.46 -27.44 14.82
N GLU A 223 16.30 -27.78 13.83
CA GLU A 223 16.71 -29.17 13.57
C GLU A 223 17.74 -29.69 14.58
N ASP A 224 18.59 -28.80 15.12
CA ASP A 224 19.57 -29.13 16.18
C ASP A 224 18.94 -29.35 17.58
N GLN A 225 17.61 -29.24 17.71
CA GLN A 225 16.88 -29.46 18.97
C GLN A 225 15.96 -30.69 18.95
N THR A 226 16.05 -31.54 17.93
CA THR A 226 15.37 -32.84 17.82
C THR A 226 16.36 -34.00 17.88
#